data_AF-A0AAW8NQZ0-F1
#
_entry.id   AF-A0AAW8NQZ0-F1
#
_cell.length_a   1.000
_cell.length_b   1.000
_cell.length_c   1.000
_cell.angle_alpha   90.00
_cell.angle_beta   90.00
_cell.angle_gamma   90.00
#
_symmetry.space_group_name_H-M   'P 1'
#
loop_
_entity.id
_entity.type
_entity.pdbx_description
1 polymer ?
#
loop_
_entity_poly.entity_id
_entity_poly.type
_entity_poly.pdbx_seq_one_letter_code
_entity_poly.pdbx_strand_id
1 'polypeptide(L)'
;MVSISEQLFDALGIMVLGMALVFIFLSFLILAMNLVAKKFAPKPQAVKSTQVAQQEVVNSSVSPLMTAVITAAIHQHRKKVL
;
A
#
# COMPACT_ATOMS: atom_id res chain seq x y z
N MET A 1 -4.13 -31.40 -44.97
CA MET A 1 -4.07 -31.61 -43.50
C MET A 1 -3.28 -30.44 -42.92
N VAL A 2 -3.90 -29.61 -42.09
CA VAL A 2 -3.17 -28.52 -41.41
C VAL A 2 -2.26 -29.16 -40.37
N SER A 3 -0.98 -28.80 -40.39
CA SER A 3 0.03 -29.37 -39.47
C SER A 3 -0.24 -28.91 -38.04
N ILE A 4 -0.08 -29.81 -37.07
CA ILE A 4 -0.30 -29.54 -35.63
C ILE A 4 0.50 -28.33 -35.13
N SER A 5 1.69 -28.10 -35.71
CA SER A 5 2.51 -26.91 -35.45
C SER A 5 1.78 -25.59 -35.72
N GLU A 6 0.95 -25.55 -36.76
CA GLU A 6 0.20 -24.35 -37.16
C GLU A 6 -0.96 -24.08 -36.19
N GLN A 7 -1.65 -25.13 -35.75
CA GLN A 7 -2.69 -25.03 -34.71
C GLN A 7 -2.13 -24.56 -33.36
N LEU A 8 -0.92 -25.01 -33.00
CA LEU A 8 -0.27 -24.52 -31.77
C LEU A 8 0.11 -23.05 -31.89
N PHE A 9 0.57 -22.61 -33.06
CA PHE A 9 0.88 -21.21 -33.29
C PHE A 9 -0.36 -20.33 -33.18
N ASP A 10 -1.47 -20.80 -33.76
CA ASP A 10 -2.75 -20.10 -33.72
C ASP A 10 -3.29 -20.02 -32.27
N ALA A 11 -3.27 -21.14 -31.54
CA ALA A 11 -3.65 -21.20 -30.13
C ALA A 11 -2.78 -20.30 -29.24
N LEU A 12 -1.47 -20.24 -29.50
CA LEU A 12 -0.55 -19.36 -28.80
C LEU A 12 -0.87 -17.88 -29.08
N GLY A 13 -1.25 -17.55 -30.31
CA GLY A 13 -1.76 -16.23 -30.67
C GLY A 13 -3.01 -15.84 -29.88
N ILE A 14 -3.99 -16.74 -29.77
CA ILE A 14 -5.21 -16.51 -28.98
C ILE A 14 -4.90 -16.36 -27.48
N MET A 15 -3.96 -17.13 -26.94
CA MET A 15 -3.52 -17.00 -25.55
C MET A 15 -2.90 -15.63 -25.28
N VAL A 16 -1.99 -15.18 -26.13
CA VAL A 16 -1.36 -13.85 -26.01
C VAL A 16 -2.40 -12.74 -26.16
N LEU A 17 -3.34 -12.88 -27.10
CA LEU A 17 -4.43 -11.92 -27.30
C LEU A 17 -5.30 -11.80 -26.03
N GLY A 18 -5.67 -12.93 -25.44
CA GLY A 18 -6.44 -12.96 -24.18
C GLY A 18 -5.68 -12.29 -23.03
N MET A 19 -4.39 -12.61 -22.88
CA MET A 19 -3.54 -12.00 -21.85
C MET A 19 -3.38 -10.49 -22.04
N ALA A 20 -3.18 -10.03 -23.27
CA ALA A 20 -3.06 -8.61 -23.58
C ALA A 20 -4.36 -7.86 -23.25
N LEU A 21 -5.53 -8.43 -23.61
CA LEU A 21 -6.82 -7.81 -23.33
C LEU A 21 -7.09 -7.69 -21.83
N VAL A 22 -6.84 -8.76 -21.07
CA VAL A 22 -6.96 -8.75 -19.60
C VAL A 22 -6.02 -7.70 -19.00
N PHE A 23 -4.78 -7.64 -19.47
CA PHE A 23 -3.80 -6.67 -18.97
C PHE A 23 -4.21 -5.22 -19.23
N ILE A 24 -4.72 -4.92 -20.43
CA ILE A 24 -5.27 -3.61 -20.78
C ILE A 24 -6.47 -3.27 -19.89
N PHE A 25 -7.37 -4.22 -19.70
CA PHE A 25 -8.56 -4.02 -18.87
C PHE A 25 -8.21 -3.74 -17.41
N LEU A 26 -7.31 -4.51 -16.80
CA LEU A 26 -6.85 -4.29 -15.43
C LEU A 26 -6.10 -2.94 -15.31
N SER A 27 -5.24 -2.62 -16.28
CA SER A 27 -4.54 -1.33 -16.32
C SER A 27 -5.53 -0.17 -16.38
N PHE A 28 -6.58 -0.29 -17.17
CA PHE A 28 -7.65 0.71 -17.25
C PHE A 28 -8.40 0.85 -15.92
N LEU A 29 -8.72 -0.25 -15.24
CA LEU A 29 -9.34 -0.21 -13.90
C LEU A 29 -8.43 0.48 -12.88
N ILE A 30 -7.13 0.18 -12.88
CA ILE A 30 -6.16 0.84 -12.00
C ILE A 30 -6.09 2.34 -12.29
N LEU A 31 -6.12 2.73 -13.56
CA LEU A 31 -6.08 4.13 -13.98
C LEU A 31 -7.36 4.87 -13.59
N ALA A 32 -8.52 4.24 -13.78
CA ALA A 32 -9.81 4.76 -13.34
C ALA A 32 -9.86 4.92 -11.82
N MET A 33 -9.38 3.92 -11.07
CA MET A 33 -9.27 3.97 -9.62
C MET A 33 -8.36 5.12 -9.17
N ASN A 34 -7.22 5.33 -9.86
CA ASN A 34 -6.34 6.47 -9.59
C ASN A 34 -7.01 7.81 -9.90
N LEU A 35 -7.80 7.92 -10.97
CA LEU A 35 -8.55 9.12 -11.29
C LEU A 35 -9.61 9.43 -10.22
N VAL A 36 -10.33 8.40 -9.78
CA VAL A 36 -11.33 8.52 -8.71
C VAL A 36 -10.63 8.90 -7.41
N ALA A 37 -9.55 8.22 -7.05
CA ALA A 37 -8.73 8.57 -5.89
C ALA A 37 -8.22 10.00 -5.99
N LYS A 38 -7.72 10.46 -7.13
CA LYS A 38 -7.26 11.85 -7.30
C LYS A 38 -8.38 12.88 -7.18
N LYS A 39 -9.59 12.55 -7.65
CA LYS A 39 -10.74 13.47 -7.67
C LYS A 39 -11.51 13.50 -6.35
N PHE A 40 -11.57 12.37 -5.64
CA PHE A 40 -12.30 12.21 -4.39
C PHE A 40 -11.40 12.08 -3.15
N ALA A 41 -10.08 11.93 -3.30
CA ALA A 41 -9.18 12.04 -2.16
C ALA A 41 -9.28 13.47 -1.62
N PRO A 42 -9.55 13.62 -0.32
CA PRO A 42 -9.36 14.88 0.36
C PRO A 42 -7.93 15.35 0.10
N LYS A 43 -7.74 16.65 -0.17
CA LYS A 43 -6.41 17.26 -0.18
C LYS A 43 -5.65 16.70 1.01
N PRO A 44 -4.45 16.10 0.82
CA PRO A 44 -3.68 15.69 1.96
C PRO A 44 -3.45 16.96 2.78
N GLN A 45 -4.09 17.06 3.95
CA GLN A 45 -3.43 17.74 5.05
C GLN A 45 -2.07 17.06 5.09
N ALA A 46 -1.00 17.83 4.97
CA ALA A 46 0.35 17.31 4.92
C ALA A 46 0.62 16.48 6.18
N VAL A 47 0.25 15.21 6.15
CA VAL A 47 0.83 14.21 7.00
C VAL A 47 2.22 14.10 6.41
N LYS A 48 3.16 14.79 7.07
CA LYS A 48 4.59 14.71 6.78
C LYS A 48 4.88 13.28 6.37
N SER A 49 5.40 13.12 5.15
CA SER A 49 5.85 11.83 4.66
C SER A 49 6.75 11.23 5.73
N THR A 50 6.21 10.30 6.52
CA THR A 50 7.04 9.33 7.20
C THR A 50 7.51 8.46 6.06
N GLN A 51 8.64 8.88 5.47
CA GLN A 51 9.51 7.98 4.73
C GLN A 51 9.50 6.68 5.52
N VAL A 52 9.16 5.58 4.85
CA VAL A 52 9.40 4.25 5.38
C VAL A 52 10.91 4.15 5.49
N ALA A 53 11.44 4.66 6.60
CA ALA A 53 12.80 4.51 7.00
C ALA A 53 12.92 3.02 7.28
N GLN A 54 13.70 2.37 6.41
CA GLN A 54 14.45 1.16 6.70
C GLN A 54 14.58 1.01 8.22
N GLN A 55 14.00 -0.07 8.76
CA GLN A 55 14.10 -0.40 10.18
C GLN A 55 15.58 -0.62 10.52
N GLU A 56 16.26 0.46 10.86
CA GLU A 56 17.55 0.41 11.51
C GLU A 56 17.25 0.20 12.99
N VAL A 57 17.45 -1.05 13.41
CA VAL A 57 17.46 -1.47 14.80
C VAL A 57 18.56 -0.68 15.50
N VAL A 58 18.20 0.45 16.11
CA VAL A 58 19.12 1.25 16.92
C VAL A 58 18.51 1.47 18.29
N ASN A 59 18.84 0.53 19.17
CA ASN A 59 19.16 0.70 20.59
C ASN A 59 18.18 1.50 21.44
N SER A 60 17.40 0.74 22.21
CA SER A 60 17.02 0.95 23.61
C SER A 60 17.59 2.20 24.31
N SER A 61 17.15 3.37 23.89
CA SER A 61 17.12 4.56 24.73
C SER A 61 15.65 4.82 24.97
N VAL A 62 15.26 4.70 26.24
CA VAL A 62 13.88 4.96 26.66
C VAL A 62 13.51 6.34 26.13
N SER A 63 12.62 6.37 25.14
CA SER A 63 12.24 7.61 24.47
C SER A 63 11.71 8.58 25.54
N PRO A 64 12.20 9.82 25.60
CA PRO A 64 11.72 10.83 26.56
C PRO A 64 10.20 10.98 26.57
N LEU A 65 9.58 10.69 25.42
CA LEU A 65 8.13 10.63 25.22
C LEU A 65 7.47 9.52 26.05
N MET A 66 8.06 8.31 26.08
CA MET A 66 7.52 7.19 26.86
C MET A 66 7.62 7.47 28.36
N THR A 67 8.71 8.07 28.84
CA THR A 67 8.80 8.51 30.25
C THR A 67 7.78 9.58 30.61
N ALA A 68 7.54 10.56 29.74
CA ALA A 68 6.54 11.60 29.99
C ALA A 68 5.11 11.03 30.07
N VAL A 69 4.78 10.08 29.19
CA VAL A 69 3.48 9.40 29.18
C VAL A 69 3.29 8.56 30.44
N ILE A 70 4.32 7.81 30.87
CA ILE A 70 4.25 7.02 32.10
C ILE A 70 4.09 7.93 33.33
N THR A 71 4.86 9.02 33.43
CA THR A 71 4.73 9.98 34.54
C THR A 71 3.34 10.62 34.58
N ALA A 72 2.77 11.00 33.42
CA ALA A 72 1.42 11.53 33.34
C ALA A 72 0.37 10.51 33.81
N ALA A 73 0.50 9.25 33.39
CA ALA A 73 -0.39 8.18 33.80
C ALA A 73 -0.34 7.92 35.33
N ILE A 74 0.86 7.92 35.92
CA ILE A 74 1.03 7.78 37.37
C ILE A 74 0.41 8.96 38.12
N HIS A 75 0.63 10.18 37.64
CA HIS A 75 0.07 11.38 38.27
C HIS A 75 -1.47 11.41 38.20
N GLN A 76 -2.04 10.97 37.07
CA GLN A 76 -3.49 10.83 36.91
C GLN A 76 -4.06 9.73 37.82
N HIS A 77 -3.36 8.61 37.99
CA HIS A 77 -3.79 7.55 38.90
C HIS A 77 -3.78 8.03 40.36
N ARG A 78 -2.71 8.72 40.80
CA ARG A 78 -2.65 9.28 42.16
C ARG A 78 -3.73 10.32 42.45
N LYS A 79 -4.09 11.13 41.45
CA LYS A 79 -5.20 12.09 41.56
C LYS A 79 -6.59 11.46 41.55
N LYS A 80 -6.73 10.24 41.02
CA LYS A 80 -8.00 9.52 40.94
C LYS A 80 -8.26 8.64 42.17
N VAL A 81 -7.22 8.35 42.97
CA VAL A 81 -7.29 7.50 44.17
C VAL A 81 -7.39 8.33 45.47
N LEU A 82 -7.32 9.67 45.37
CA LEU A 82 -7.82 10.61 46.39
C LEU A 82 -9.22 11.07 46.00
#